data_AF-A0A382PT82-F1
#
_entry.id   AF-A0A382PT82-F1
#
_cell.length_a   1.000
_cell.length_b   1.000
_cell.length_c   1.000
_cell.angle_alpha   90.00
_cell.angle_beta   90.00
_cell.angle_gamma   90.00
#
_symmetry.space_group_name_H-M   'P 1'
#
loop_
_entity.id
_entity.type
_entity.pdbx_description
1 polymer ?
#
loop_
_entity_poly.entity_id
_entity_poly.type
_entity_poly.pdbx_seq_one_letter_code
_entity_poly.pdbx_strand_id
1 'polypeptide(L)'
;MPLWEASADAITNKPKFLTDDVNSKYDRRFVYASNAGWVHRAGSAGTGNGNTGAQDEVLVAIGGLAGTSTSTGLKRPTITRVRWGESAYTGAV
;
A
#
# COMPACT_ATOMS: atom_id res chain seq x y z
N MET A 1 12.32 -20.87 2.92
CA MET A 1 12.58 -19.42 2.76
C MET A 1 11.22 -18.76 2.58
N PRO A 2 10.76 -17.90 3.49
CA PRO A 2 9.53 -17.16 3.23
C PRO A 2 9.75 -16.29 1.97
N LEU A 3 8.86 -16.41 0.99
CA LEU A 3 8.97 -15.73 -0.31
C LEU A 3 8.83 -14.19 -0.18
N TRP A 4 8.36 -13.73 0.98
CA TRP A 4 8.14 -12.33 1.37
C TRP A 4 8.78 -12.06 2.73
N GLU A 5 9.56 -10.99 2.81
CA GLU A 5 10.18 -10.57 4.06
C GLU A 5 9.26 -9.62 4.85
N ALA A 6 9.38 -9.63 6.18
CA ALA A 6 8.64 -8.75 7.09
C ALA A 6 9.50 -7.61 7.66
N SER A 7 10.75 -7.48 7.22
CA SER A 7 11.64 -6.42 7.67
C SER A 7 11.28 -5.07 7.03
N ALA A 8 11.35 -4.00 7.83
CA ALA A 8 11.20 -2.63 7.36
C ALA A 8 12.32 -2.21 6.39
N ASP A 9 13.49 -2.84 6.48
CA ASP A 9 14.65 -2.50 5.67
C ASP A 9 14.67 -3.27 4.33
N ALA A 10 13.73 -4.20 4.13
CA ALA A 10 13.62 -5.01 2.93
C ALA A 10 12.70 -4.35 1.89
N ILE A 11 13.26 -4.02 0.73
CA ILE A 11 12.50 -3.49 -0.43
C ILE A 11 11.55 -4.51 -1.08
N THR A 12 11.68 -5.79 -0.70
CA THR A 12 10.93 -6.93 -1.25
C THR A 12 9.78 -7.40 -0.34
N ASN A 13 9.44 -6.62 0.69
CA ASN A 13 8.40 -6.98 1.64
C ASN A 13 7.00 -7.01 1.01
N LYS A 14 6.69 -6.09 0.09
CA LYS A 14 5.41 -6.02 -0.64
C LYS A 14 5.32 -7.12 -1.71
N PRO A 15 4.11 -7.69 -2.01
CA PRO A 15 3.99 -8.77 -2.97
C PRO A 15 4.53 -8.43 -4.38
N LYS A 16 5.39 -9.32 -4.90
CA LYS A 16 6.15 -9.10 -6.15
C LYS A 16 5.31 -9.13 -7.44
N PHE A 17 4.11 -9.70 -7.40
CA PHE A 17 3.22 -9.72 -8.56
C PHE A 17 2.50 -8.37 -8.80
N LEU A 18 2.67 -7.40 -7.90
CA LEU A 18 2.03 -6.09 -8.00
C LEU A 18 2.83 -5.14 -8.90
N THR A 19 2.11 -4.44 -9.76
CA THR A 19 2.67 -3.50 -10.73
C THR A 19 2.59 -2.06 -10.22
N ASP A 20 3.40 -1.15 -10.75
CA ASP A 20 3.27 0.31 -10.57
C ASP A 20 2.42 0.97 -11.67
N ASP A 21 1.99 0.21 -12.66
CA ASP A 21 1.04 0.68 -13.66
C ASP A 21 -0.31 1.01 -13.00
N VAL A 22 -0.70 2.28 -13.09
CA VAL A 22 -1.94 2.84 -12.55
C VAL A 22 -3.20 2.30 -13.22
N ASN A 23 -3.08 1.71 -14.41
CA ASN A 23 -4.18 1.11 -15.15
C ASN A 23 -4.30 -0.40 -14.92
N SER A 24 -3.35 -0.99 -14.19
CA SER A 24 -3.37 -2.41 -13.87
C SER A 24 -4.35 -2.71 -12.73
N LYS A 25 -5.07 -3.82 -12.86
CA LYS A 25 -5.85 -4.39 -11.75
C LYS A 25 -5.01 -4.76 -10.53
N TYR A 26 -3.70 -4.96 -10.72
CA TYR A 26 -2.72 -5.28 -9.67
C TYR A 26 -1.84 -4.09 -9.29
N ASP A 27 -2.36 -2.87 -9.44
CA ASP A 27 -1.68 -1.65 -9.00
C ASP A 27 -1.38 -1.69 -7.48
N ARG A 28 -0.09 -1.62 -7.17
CA ARG A 28 0.46 -1.65 -5.81
C ARG A 28 -0.04 -0.53 -4.89
N ARG A 29 -0.68 0.52 -5.42
CA ARG A 29 -1.29 1.62 -4.63
C ARG A 29 -2.54 1.17 -3.89
N PHE A 30 -3.24 0.14 -4.37
CA PHE A 30 -4.40 -0.44 -3.67
C PHE A 30 -4.02 -1.49 -2.63
N VAL A 31 -2.72 -1.80 -2.50
CA VAL A 31 -2.23 -2.79 -1.53
C VAL A 31 -1.46 -2.12 -0.40
N TYR A 32 -1.84 -2.41 0.83
CA TYR A 32 -1.24 -1.83 2.03
C TYR A 32 -1.00 -2.86 3.13
N ALA A 33 -0.13 -2.52 4.07
CA ALA A 33 0.23 -3.39 5.19
C ALA A 33 -0.81 -3.27 6.31
N SER A 34 -1.23 -4.41 6.86
CA SER A 34 -2.16 -4.51 7.99
C SER A 34 -1.62 -5.46 9.06
N ASN A 35 -2.31 -5.57 10.20
CA ASN A 35 -1.98 -6.58 11.20
C ASN A 35 -2.24 -8.02 10.72
N ALA A 36 -3.08 -8.21 9.70
CA ALA A 36 -3.38 -9.52 9.13
C ALA A 36 -2.44 -9.90 7.97
N GLY A 37 -1.67 -8.96 7.45
CA GLY A 37 -0.87 -9.17 6.23
C GLY A 37 -0.91 -8.02 5.25
N TRP A 38 -0.44 -8.30 4.04
CA TRP A 38 -0.65 -7.41 2.90
C TRP A 38 -2.08 -7.56 2.41
N VAL A 39 -2.82 -6.47 2.40
CA VAL A 39 -4.24 -6.46 2.04
C VAL A 39 -4.48 -5.65 0.79
N HIS A 40 -5.41 -6.12 -0.05
CA HIS A 40 -5.92 -5.42 -1.22
C HIS A 40 -7.20 -4.68 -0.86
N ARG A 41 -7.25 -3.39 -1.15
CA ARG A 41 -8.38 -2.53 -0.78
C ARG A 41 -9.66 -2.95 -1.50
N ALA A 42 -10.76 -3.05 -0.75
CA ALA A 42 -12.09 -3.32 -1.25
C ALA A 42 -12.54 -2.27 -2.28
N GLY A 43 -13.37 -2.69 -3.23
CA GLY A 43 -13.91 -1.84 -4.29
C GLY A 43 -12.89 -1.39 -5.35
N SER A 44 -11.66 -1.92 -5.33
CA SER A 44 -10.70 -1.73 -6.40
C SER A 44 -10.94 -2.73 -7.54
N ALA A 45 -10.39 -2.43 -8.73
CA ALA A 45 -10.51 -3.33 -9.89
C ALA A 45 -9.93 -4.74 -9.65
N GLY A 46 -9.02 -4.87 -8.68
CA GLY A 46 -8.40 -6.15 -8.32
C GLY A 46 -9.29 -7.12 -7.52
N THR A 47 -10.32 -6.64 -6.81
CA THR A 47 -11.15 -7.50 -5.93
C THR A 47 -12.36 -8.11 -6.63
N GLY A 48 -12.66 -7.70 -7.87
CA GLY A 48 -13.70 -8.29 -8.73
C GLY A 48 -15.17 -8.06 -8.31
N ASN A 49 -15.43 -7.60 -7.09
CA ASN A 49 -16.80 -7.40 -6.56
C ASN A 49 -17.30 -5.94 -6.61
N GLY A 50 -16.42 -4.96 -6.86
CA GLY A 50 -16.75 -3.53 -6.91
C GLY A 50 -17.33 -2.93 -5.61
N ASN A 51 -17.46 -3.71 -4.54
CA ASN A 51 -18.11 -3.29 -3.30
C ASN A 51 -17.07 -2.63 -2.37
N THR A 52 -17.17 -1.33 -2.20
CA THR A 52 -16.28 -0.54 -1.32
C THR A 52 -16.53 -0.76 0.16
N GLY A 53 -17.67 -1.37 0.54
CA GLY A 53 -18.00 -1.75 1.91
C GLY A 53 -17.63 -3.19 2.27
N ALA A 54 -17.03 -3.95 1.35
CA ALA A 54 -16.55 -5.29 1.63
C ALA A 54 -15.30 -5.25 2.54
N GLN A 55 -14.98 -6.39 3.15
CA GLN A 55 -13.70 -6.55 3.84
C GLN A 55 -12.56 -6.55 2.83
N ASP A 56 -11.44 -5.93 3.21
CA ASP A 56 -10.22 -5.95 2.41
C ASP A 56 -9.64 -7.37 2.33
N GLU A 57 -9.15 -7.74 1.16
CA GLU A 57 -8.67 -9.09 0.88
C GLU A 57 -7.23 -9.28 1.36
N VAL A 58 -6.95 -10.30 2.16
CA VAL A 58 -5.57 -10.63 2.58
C VAL A 58 -4.88 -11.40 1.45
N LEU A 59 -3.91 -10.77 0.78
CA LEU A 59 -3.12 -11.38 -0.29
C LEU A 59 -2.00 -12.28 0.24
N VAL A 60 -1.37 -11.85 1.33
CA VAL A 60 -0.26 -12.57 1.97
C VAL A 60 -0.41 -12.43 3.48
N ALA A 61 -0.67 -13.54 4.16
CA ALA A 61 -0.89 -13.60 5.60
C ALA A 61 0.45 -13.57 6.37
N ILE A 62 0.99 -12.36 6.57
CA ILE A 62 2.13 -12.11 7.48
C ILE A 62 1.63 -11.20 8.59
N GLY A 63 1.58 -11.71 9.81
CA GLY A 63 1.07 -10.95 10.96
C GLY A 63 1.93 -9.74 11.31
N GLY A 64 1.29 -8.71 11.86
CA GLY A 64 1.99 -7.59 12.52
C GLY A 64 2.77 -6.65 11.58
N LEU A 65 2.39 -6.54 10.30
CA LEU A 65 3.05 -5.61 9.37
C LEU A 65 2.70 -4.14 9.64
N ALA A 66 1.53 -3.87 10.22
CA ALA A 66 1.13 -2.50 10.54
C ALA A 66 1.96 -1.92 11.70
N GLY A 67 2.35 -0.66 11.57
CA GLY A 67 3.08 0.06 12.61
C GLY A 67 3.22 1.54 12.27
N THR A 68 3.03 2.39 13.27
CA THR A 68 3.27 3.85 13.18
C THR A 68 4.52 4.26 13.96
N SER A 69 5.12 3.33 14.71
CA SER A 69 6.31 3.57 15.55
C SER A 69 7.60 3.20 14.81
N THR A 70 8.76 3.48 15.40
CA THR A 70 10.07 3.02 14.89
C THR A 70 10.39 1.58 15.28
N SER A 71 9.59 0.95 16.14
CA SER A 71 9.85 -0.36 16.75
C SER A 71 8.79 -1.43 16.43
N THR A 72 7.73 -1.08 15.70
CA THR A 72 6.64 -2.01 15.36
C THR A 72 6.37 -2.06 13.86
N GLY A 73 6.02 -3.25 13.37
CA GLY A 73 5.70 -3.52 11.97
C GLY A 73 6.77 -3.08 10.97
N LEU A 74 6.34 -2.63 9.79
CA LEU A 74 7.21 -2.11 8.74
C LEU A 74 7.77 -0.69 9.03
N LYS A 75 7.58 -0.18 10.25
CA LYS A 75 7.99 1.16 10.69
C LYS A 75 7.37 2.27 9.83
N ARG A 76 7.75 3.51 10.08
CA ARG A 76 7.37 4.67 9.26
C ARG A 76 8.25 4.76 8.02
N PRO A 77 7.68 5.03 6.83
CA PRO A 77 8.48 5.27 5.63
C PRO A 77 9.31 6.55 5.76
N THR A 78 10.58 6.48 5.38
CA THR A 78 11.44 7.66 5.23
C THR A 78 11.16 8.32 3.89
N ILE A 79 10.69 9.57 3.91
CA ILE A 79 10.46 10.34 2.69
C ILE A 79 11.82 10.84 2.17
N THR A 80 12.24 10.36 1.00
CA THR A 80 13.51 10.75 0.36
C THR A 80 13.36 11.90 -0.63
N ARG A 81 12.14 12.14 -1.13
CA ARG A 81 11.85 13.24 -2.07
C ARG A 81 10.38 13.68 -1.98
N VAL A 82 10.15 14.99 -2.01
CA VAL A 82 8.83 15.61 -2.16
C VAL A 82 8.87 16.54 -3.37
N ARG A 83 7.80 16.57 -4.17
CA ARG A 83 7.58 17.58 -5.22
C ARG A 83 6.33 18.37 -4.85
N TRP A 84 6.45 19.69 -4.84
CA TRP A 84 5.33 20.60 -4.61
C TRP A 84 4.78 21.06 -5.96
N GLY A 85 3.46 20.97 -6.13
CA GLY A 85 2.77 21.55 -7.28
C GLY A 85 2.19 22.89 -6.85
N GLU A 86 2.56 23.96 -7.54
CA GLU A 86 1.98 25.29 -7.33
C GLU A 86 0.95 25.55 -8.44
N SER A 87 -0.20 26.11 -8.08
CA SER A 87 -1.17 26.63 -9.04
C SER A 87 -1.51 28.04 -8.60
N ALA A 88 -1.42 29.01 -9.52
CA ALA A 88 -1.73 30.40 -9.20
C ALA A 88 -3.21 30.53 -8.86
N TYR A 89 -3.51 31.05 -7.67
CA TYR A 89 -4.85 31.49 -7.32
C TYR A 89 -5.10 32.85 -7.99
N THR A 90 -5.88 32.87 -9.07
CA THR A 90 -6.48 34.12 -9.55
C THR A 90 -7.76 34.35 -8.74
N GLY A 91 -7.67 35.20 -7.72
CA GLY A 91 -8.85 35.72 -7.05
C GLY A 91 -9.73 36.48 -8.05
N ALA A 92 -11.04 36.29 -7.97
CA ALA A 92 -11.99 37.06 -8.77
C ALA A 92 -11.87 38.55 -8.40
N VAL A 93 -11.53 39.38 -9.38
CA VAL A 93 -11.59 40.85 -9.33
C VAL A 93 -12.90 41.35 -9.91
#